data_AF-A0A2X3D334-F1
#
_entry.id   AF-A0A2X3D334-F1
#
_cell.length_a   1.000
_cell.length_b   1.000
_cell.length_c   1.000
_cell.angle_alpha   90.00
_cell.angle_beta   90.00
_cell.angle_gamma   90.00
#
_symmetry.space_group_name_H-M   'P 1'
#
loop_
_entity.id
_entity.type
_entity.pdbx_description
1 polymer ?
#
loop_
_entity_poly.entity_id
_entity_poly.type
_entity_poly.pdbx_seq_one_letter_code
_entity_poly.pdbx_strand_id
1 'polypeptide(L)'
;MTTSSFSLAFLHALSFVLAREGGYVNDPTDKGGETKYGISDKRDGIADGKTDVDGDGKPDTRIKDLTEEQAGKIYFRDYWYPAYCTDWPDGISLFVFDSSVQHGAKKAIQLLQDAVGVTADGIVGPKPPKQ
;
A
#
# COMPACT_ATOMS: atom_id res chain seq x y z
N MET A 1 19.86 -17.22 4.10
CA MET A 1 18.97 -16.05 4.25
C MET A 1 18.57 -15.60 2.86
N THR A 2 17.38 -15.96 2.41
CA THR A 2 16.82 -15.45 1.15
C THR A 2 16.25 -14.07 1.43
N THR A 3 17.04 -13.02 1.20
CA THR A 3 16.50 -11.67 1.04
C THR A 3 15.62 -11.71 -0.20
N SER A 4 14.31 -11.88 -0.01
CA SER A 4 13.34 -11.76 -1.10
C SER A 4 13.40 -10.30 -1.56
N SER A 5 14.15 -10.05 -2.63
CA SER A 5 14.20 -8.74 -3.26
C SER A 5 12.84 -8.47 -3.88
N PHE A 6 12.27 -7.29 -3.61
CA PHE A 6 11.09 -6.86 -4.34
C PHE A 6 11.37 -6.74 -5.85
N SER A 7 10.32 -6.81 -6.66
CA SER A 7 10.44 -6.61 -8.12
C SER A 7 10.83 -5.16 -8.45
N LEU A 8 11.52 -4.96 -9.57
CA LEU A 8 11.86 -3.60 -10.04
C LEU A 8 10.61 -2.74 -10.27
N ALA A 9 9.53 -3.34 -10.76
CA ALA A 9 8.24 -2.66 -10.93
C ALA A 9 7.73 -2.09 -9.59
N PHE A 10 7.75 -2.90 -8.52
CA PHE A 10 7.36 -2.43 -7.19
C PHE A 10 8.30 -1.34 -6.68
N LEU A 11 9.62 -1.53 -6.80
CA LEU A 11 10.59 -0.55 -6.30
C LEU A 11 10.45 0.82 -6.98
N HIS A 12 10.22 0.84 -8.30
CA HIS A 12 9.96 2.08 -9.02
C HIS A 12 8.63 2.73 -8.61
N ALA A 13 7.57 1.94 -8.45
CA ALA A 13 6.27 2.46 -8.03
C ALA A 13 6.28 2.97 -6.58
N LEU A 14 6.94 2.25 -5.68
CA LEU A 14 7.16 2.67 -4.30
C LEU A 14 7.94 3.98 -4.25
N SER A 15 9.03 4.09 -5.01
CA SER A 15 9.80 5.34 -5.09
C SER A 15 8.94 6.51 -5.59
N PHE A 16 8.08 6.29 -6.58
CA PHE A 16 7.15 7.31 -7.08
C PHE A 16 6.14 7.78 -6.01
N VAL A 17 5.52 6.83 -5.29
CA VAL A 17 4.55 7.14 -4.22
C VAL A 17 5.24 7.86 -3.06
N LEU A 18 6.38 7.32 -2.59
CA LEU A 18 7.14 7.91 -1.49
C LEU A 18 7.73 9.29 -1.83
N ALA A 19 8.05 9.57 -3.09
CA ALA A 19 8.52 10.89 -3.51
C ALA A 19 7.46 11.98 -3.32
N ARG A 20 6.17 11.63 -3.34
CA ARG A 20 5.06 12.57 -3.08
C ARG A 20 4.74 12.71 -1.59
N GLU A 21 4.98 11.65 -0.81
CA GLU A 21 4.70 11.54 0.63
C GLU A 21 5.92 11.89 1.54
N GLY A 22 7.10 12.09 0.94
CA GLY A 22 8.42 11.92 1.54
C GLY A 22 8.94 13.00 2.49
N GLY A 23 8.13 13.43 3.45
CA GLY A 23 8.58 14.21 4.61
C GLY A 23 8.23 13.52 5.93
N TYR A 24 9.11 13.58 6.93
CA TYR A 24 8.70 13.32 8.32
C TYR A 24 7.81 14.49 8.76
N VAL A 25 6.54 14.22 9.03
CA VAL A 25 5.61 15.21 9.57
C VAL A 25 5.25 14.77 10.98
N ASN A 26 5.66 15.57 11.96
CA ASN A 26 5.23 15.47 13.33
C ASN A 26 4.56 16.79 13.70
N ASP A 27 3.31 16.92 13.29
CA ASP A 27 2.47 18.05 13.70
C ASP A 27 1.82 17.69 15.05
N PRO A 28 2.15 18.38 16.16
CA PRO A 28 1.63 18.09 17.49
C PRO A 28 0.13 18.40 17.64
N THR A 29 -0.51 19.02 16.64
CA THR A 29 -1.96 19.26 16.60
C THR A 29 -2.71 18.22 15.78
N ASP A 30 -2.00 17.34 15.08
CA ASP A 30 -2.60 16.38 14.16
C ASP A 30 -3.09 15.13 14.89
N LYS A 31 -4.32 14.72 14.57
CA LYS A 31 -4.98 13.57 15.21
C LYS A 31 -4.36 12.25 14.78
N GLY A 32 -3.51 12.21 13.75
CA GLY A 32 -2.89 11.01 13.18
C GLY A 32 -1.78 10.38 14.03
N GLY A 33 -1.15 11.13 14.94
CA GLY A 33 0.05 10.68 15.66
C GLY A 33 1.32 10.74 14.79
N GLU A 34 2.43 10.19 15.28
CA GLU A 34 3.69 10.17 14.52
C GLU A 34 3.49 9.50 13.15
N THR A 35 4.01 10.10 12.08
CA THR A 35 3.95 9.56 10.71
C THR A 35 5.33 9.62 10.04
N LYS A 36 5.73 8.54 9.36
CA LYS A 36 6.96 8.47 8.57
C LYS A 36 6.74 7.64 7.31
N TYR A 37 7.18 8.13 6.14
CA TYR A 37 6.94 7.49 4.84
C TYR A 37 5.44 7.25 4.51
N GLY A 38 4.55 8.12 4.98
CA GLY A 38 3.09 7.95 4.88
C GLY A 38 2.50 6.90 5.83
N ILE A 39 3.33 6.22 6.63
CA ILE A 39 2.91 5.22 7.61
C ILE A 39 2.66 5.92 8.95
N SER A 40 1.40 5.97 9.39
CA SER A 40 0.99 6.55 10.67
C SER A 40 0.90 5.50 11.78
N ASP A 41 1.12 5.91 13.02
CA ASP A 41 0.91 5.11 14.24
C ASP A 41 -0.46 4.41 14.23
N LYS A 42 -1.53 5.15 13.89
CA LYS A 42 -2.91 4.65 13.98
C LYS A 42 -3.34 3.68 12.89
N ARG A 43 -2.48 3.36 11.92
CA ARG A 43 -2.88 2.57 10.75
C ARG A 43 -3.35 1.15 11.11
N ASP A 44 -2.77 0.58 12.16
CA ASP A 44 -3.10 -0.77 12.65
C ASP A 44 -4.21 -0.73 13.71
N GLY A 45 -4.79 0.45 13.95
CA GLY A 45 -5.87 0.68 14.91
C GLY A 45 -5.39 0.91 16.34
N ILE A 46 -4.08 0.91 16.59
CA ILE A 46 -3.47 1.15 17.90
C ILE A 46 -2.74 2.50 17.86
N ALA A 47 -2.73 3.24 18.97
CA ALA A 47 -2.04 4.53 19.08
C ALA A 47 -0.98 4.46 20.17
N ASP A 48 0.11 3.72 19.90
CA ASP A 48 1.19 3.44 20.87
C ASP A 48 2.58 3.93 20.40
N GLY A 49 2.62 4.71 19.31
CA GLY A 49 3.82 5.23 18.66
C GLY A 49 4.55 4.20 17.80
N LYS A 50 3.91 3.10 17.42
CA LYS A 50 4.51 2.01 16.67
C LYS A 50 3.65 1.62 15.47
N THR A 51 4.17 0.69 14.68
CA THR A 51 3.42 0.06 13.61
C THR A 51 3.78 -1.40 13.48
N ASP A 52 2.81 -2.18 13.00
CA ASP A 52 2.99 -3.58 12.63
C ASP A 52 3.65 -3.72 11.24
N VAL A 53 4.96 -3.99 11.23
CA VAL A 53 5.75 -4.18 10.01
C VAL A 53 5.62 -5.61 9.48
N ASP A 54 5.63 -6.63 10.34
CA ASP A 54 5.63 -8.03 9.93
C ASP A 54 4.25 -8.59 9.56
N GLY A 55 3.17 -7.95 10.02
CA GLY A 55 1.79 -8.27 9.71
C GLY A 55 1.15 -9.27 10.65
N ASP A 56 1.73 -9.48 11.83
CA ASP A 56 1.20 -10.42 12.83
C ASP A 56 0.08 -9.82 13.71
N GLY A 57 -0.28 -8.56 13.48
CA GLY A 57 -1.28 -7.81 14.21
C GLY A 57 -0.77 -7.18 15.51
N LYS A 58 0.55 -7.16 15.75
CA LYS A 58 1.17 -6.55 16.93
C LYS A 58 2.18 -5.48 16.50
N PRO A 59 2.08 -4.24 17.01
CA PRO A 59 3.06 -3.20 16.69
C PRO A 59 4.46 -3.56 17.18
N ASP A 60 5.43 -3.62 16.26
CA ASP A 60 6.80 -4.08 16.52
C ASP A 60 7.87 -2.99 16.38
N THR A 61 7.57 -1.92 15.63
CA THR A 61 8.55 -0.91 15.21
C THR A 61 8.04 0.47 15.53
N ARG A 62 8.84 1.29 16.23
CA ARG A 62 8.51 2.70 16.49
C ARG A 62 8.47 3.48 15.18
N ILE A 63 7.45 4.33 14.98
CA ILE A 63 7.28 5.10 13.74
C ILE A 63 8.54 5.90 13.39
N LYS A 64 9.14 6.59 14.38
CA LYS A 64 10.38 7.35 14.18
C LYS A 64 11.57 6.52 13.68
N ASP A 65 11.65 5.24 14.05
CA ASP A 65 12.76 4.35 13.70
C ASP A 65 12.50 3.56 12.41
N LEU A 66 11.29 3.66 11.84
CA LEU A 66 10.89 2.94 10.64
C LEU A 66 11.89 3.19 9.51
N THR A 67 12.38 2.12 8.87
CA THR A 67 13.24 2.22 7.70
C THR A 67 12.40 2.22 6.41
N GLU A 68 12.97 2.73 5.32
CA GLU A 68 12.30 2.69 4.01
C GLU A 68 12.03 1.24 3.55
N GLU A 69 12.92 0.31 3.86
CA GLU A 69 12.72 -1.12 3.57
C GLU A 69 11.51 -1.69 4.34
N GLN A 70 11.36 -1.33 5.61
CA GLN A 70 10.21 -1.75 6.43
C GLN A 70 8.91 -1.11 5.92
N ALA A 71 8.94 0.18 5.57
CA ALA A 71 7.81 0.83 4.90
C ALA A 71 7.45 0.10 3.60
N GLY A 72 8.45 -0.29 2.79
CA GLY A 72 8.24 -1.08 1.58
C GLY A 72 7.54 -2.42 1.84
N LYS A 73 7.86 -3.12 2.93
CA LYS A 73 7.14 -4.35 3.32
C LYS A 73 5.67 -4.10 3.59
N ILE A 74 5.36 -3.01 4.30
CA ILE A 74 3.99 -2.57 4.55
C ILE A 74 3.27 -2.24 3.24
N TYR A 75 3.88 -1.40 2.38
CA TYR A 75 3.29 -1.02 1.11
C TYR A 75 3.01 -2.22 0.21
N PHE A 76 3.96 -3.17 0.17
CA PHE A 76 3.83 -4.38 -0.61
C PHE A 76 2.65 -5.23 -0.12
N ARG A 77 2.60 -5.50 1.19
CA ARG A 77 1.60 -6.35 1.83
C ARG A 77 0.19 -5.77 1.75
N ASP A 78 0.04 -4.47 2.02
CA ASP A 78 -1.27 -3.87 2.26
C ASP A 78 -1.90 -3.23 1.03
N TYR A 79 -1.08 -2.83 0.05
CA TYR A 79 -1.58 -2.07 -1.10
C TYR A 79 -1.22 -2.69 -2.45
N TRP A 80 0.02 -3.15 -2.63
CA TRP A 80 0.46 -3.75 -3.89
C TRP A 80 -0.15 -5.13 -4.12
N TYR A 81 0.06 -6.03 -3.16
CA TYR A 81 -0.38 -7.42 -3.25
C TYR A 81 -1.91 -7.56 -3.32
N PRO A 82 -2.71 -6.90 -2.44
CA PRO A 82 -4.17 -7.04 -2.48
C PRO A 82 -4.81 -6.41 -3.72
N ALA A 83 -4.11 -5.50 -4.39
CA ALA A 83 -4.57 -4.88 -5.64
C ALA A 83 -4.10 -5.64 -6.90
N TYR A 84 -3.52 -6.84 -6.74
CA TYR A 84 -3.05 -7.70 -7.83
C TYR A 84 -1.97 -7.05 -8.70
N CYS A 85 -1.19 -6.12 -8.15
CA CYS A 85 -0.21 -5.34 -8.91
C CYS A 85 0.88 -6.20 -9.57
N THR A 86 1.17 -7.37 -9.01
CA THR A 86 2.12 -8.34 -9.60
C THR A 86 1.59 -8.96 -10.90
N ASP A 87 0.27 -9.00 -11.09
CA ASP A 87 -0.37 -9.63 -12.25
C ASP A 87 -0.64 -8.63 -13.39
N TRP A 88 -0.45 -7.33 -13.13
CA TRP A 88 -0.62 -6.27 -14.11
C TRP A 88 0.71 -5.91 -14.80
N PRO A 89 0.67 -5.43 -16.06
CA PRO A 89 1.83 -4.80 -16.68
C PRO A 89 2.34 -3.62 -15.84
N ASP A 90 3.66 -3.39 -15.82
CA ASP A 90 4.34 -2.39 -14.97
C ASP A 90 3.70 -0.99 -14.95
N GLY A 91 3.26 -0.48 -16.12
CA GLY A 91 2.59 0.82 -16.19
C GLY A 91 1.20 0.83 -15.55
N ILE A 92 0.49 -0.29 -15.63
CA ILE A 92 -0.84 -0.45 -15.01
C ILE A 92 -0.69 -0.69 -13.51
N SER A 93 0.30 -1.48 -13.09
CA SER A 93 0.56 -1.74 -11.68
C SER A 93 0.90 -0.46 -10.92
N LEU A 94 1.65 0.48 -11.53
CA LEU A 94 1.88 1.81 -10.95
C LEU A 94 0.56 2.56 -10.66
N PHE A 95 -0.33 2.65 -11.65
CA PHE A 95 -1.62 3.36 -11.49
C PHE A 95 -2.51 2.69 -10.44
N VAL A 96 -2.61 1.36 -10.49
CA VAL A 96 -3.43 0.58 -9.55
C VAL A 96 -2.86 0.68 -8.13
N PHE A 97 -1.53 0.64 -7.98
CA PHE A 97 -0.87 0.80 -6.69
C PHE A 97 -1.09 2.19 -6.10
N ASP A 98 -0.87 3.27 -6.86
CA ASP A 98 -1.13 4.65 -6.42
C ASP A 98 -2.60 4.86 -6.02
N SER A 99 -3.52 4.31 -6.79
CA SER A 99 -4.96 4.31 -6.47
C SER A 99 -5.28 3.49 -5.22
N SER A 100 -4.58 2.37 -5.01
CA SER A 100 -4.75 1.48 -3.84
C SER A 100 -4.31 2.17 -2.56
N VAL A 101 -3.20 2.92 -2.60
CA VAL A 101 -2.72 3.72 -1.46
C VAL A 101 -3.74 4.79 -1.07
N GLN A 102 -4.33 5.48 -2.05
CA GLN A 102 -5.26 6.60 -1.79
C GLN A 102 -6.69 6.15 -1.43
N HIS A 103 -7.16 5.03 -1.99
CA HIS A 103 -8.59 4.66 -1.95
C HIS A 103 -8.84 3.21 -1.51
N GLY A 104 -7.79 2.45 -1.22
CA GLY A 104 -7.85 1.03 -0.94
C GLY A 104 -7.90 0.16 -2.19
N ALA A 105 -7.37 -1.06 -2.08
CA ALA A 105 -7.21 -2.01 -3.19
C ALA A 105 -8.51 -2.28 -3.97
N LYS A 106 -9.63 -2.48 -3.26
CA LYS A 106 -10.92 -2.75 -3.92
C LYS A 106 -11.33 -1.60 -4.86
N LYS A 107 -11.20 -0.35 -4.41
CA LYS A 107 -11.58 0.81 -5.22
C LYS A 107 -10.63 0.98 -6.40
N ALA A 108 -9.34 0.73 -6.21
CA ALA A 108 -8.35 0.74 -7.29
C ALA A 108 -8.69 -0.28 -8.40
N ILE A 109 -9.05 -1.50 -8.02
CA ILE A 109 -9.50 -2.54 -8.97
C ILE A 109 -10.77 -2.10 -9.70
N GLN A 110 -11.74 -1.52 -8.98
CA GLN A 110 -12.96 -1.00 -9.61
C GLN A 110 -12.68 0.09 -10.65
N LEU A 111 -11.76 1.02 -10.36
CA LEU A 111 -11.36 2.06 -11.30
C LEU A 111 -10.72 1.47 -12.57
N LEU A 112 -9.87 0.44 -12.41
CA LEU A 112 -9.30 -0.26 -13.55
C LEU A 112 -10.38 -0.99 -14.37
N GLN A 113 -11.32 -1.67 -13.71
CA GLN A 113 -12.44 -2.36 -14.34
C GLN A 113 -13.35 -1.40 -15.11
N ASP A 114 -13.67 -0.24 -14.53
CA ASP A 114 -14.42 0.83 -15.19
C ASP A 114 -13.67 1.33 -16.44
N ALA A 115 -12.37 1.54 -16.35
CA ALA A 115 -11.55 2.02 -17.47
C ALA A 115 -11.51 1.06 -18.66
N VAL A 116 -11.62 -0.25 -18.42
CA VAL A 116 -11.66 -1.27 -19.49
C VAL A 116 -13.08 -1.70 -19.87
N GLY A 117 -14.12 -1.05 -19.31
CA GLY A 117 -15.51 -1.27 -19.70
C GLY A 117 -16.10 -2.60 -19.22
N VAL A 118 -15.58 -3.18 -18.13
CA VAL A 118 -16.17 -4.37 -17.50
C VAL A 118 -16.98 -3.97 -16.25
N THR A 119 -17.59 -4.96 -15.59
CA THR A 119 -18.36 -4.67 -14.36
C THR A 119 -17.37 -4.37 -13.24
N ALA A 120 -17.48 -3.20 -12.60
CA ALA A 120 -16.61 -2.78 -11.51
C ALA A 120 -17.02 -3.39 -10.15
N ASP A 121 -16.88 -4.70 -10.01
CA ASP A 121 -17.17 -5.44 -8.77
C ASP A 121 -15.99 -5.46 -7.77
N GLY A 122 -14.80 -5.04 -8.21
CA GLY A 122 -13.57 -5.05 -7.42
C GLY A 122 -12.97 -6.46 -7.28
N ILE A 123 -13.42 -7.44 -8.06
CA ILE A 123 -12.95 -8.82 -8.04
C ILE A 123 -12.10 -9.07 -9.28
N VAL A 124 -10.84 -9.45 -9.07
CA VAL A 124 -9.93 -9.85 -10.15
C VAL A 124 -10.16 -11.32 -10.49
N GLY A 125 -10.57 -11.60 -11.73
CA GLY A 125 -10.81 -12.96 -12.21
C GLY A 125 -11.85 -13.04 -13.32
N PRO A 126 -12.16 -14.24 -13.81
CA PRO A 126 -13.20 -14.45 -14.79
C PRO A 126 -14.56 -14.00 -14.22
N LYS A 127 -15.37 -13.37 -15.08
CA LYS A 127 -16.72 -12.97 -14.72
C LYS A 127 -17.52 -14.21 -14.31
N PRO A 128 -18.22 -14.21 -13.15
CA PRO A 128 -19.15 -15.28 -12.86
C PRO A 128 -20.20 -15.34 -13.99
N PRO A 129 -20.62 -16.55 -14.42
CA PRO A 129 -21.59 -16.70 -15.49
C PRO A 129 -22.87 -15.94 -15.11
N LYS A 130 -23.43 -15.20 -16.08
CA LYS A 130 -24.76 -14.59 -15.92
C LYS A 130 -25.76 -15.73 -15.71
N GLN A 131 -26.47 -15.72 -14.58
CA GLN A 131 -27.71 -16.49 -14.42
C GLN A 131 -28.82 -15.86 -15.26
#